data_AF-A0A959ULL7-F1
#
_entry.id   AF-A0A959ULL7-F1
#
_cell.length_a   1.000
_cell.length_b   1.000
_cell.length_c   1.000
_cell.angle_alpha   90.00
_cell.angle_beta   90.00
_cell.angle_gamma   90.00
#
_symmetry.space_group_name_H-M   'P 1'
#
loop_
_entity.id
_entity.type
_entity.pdbx_description
1 polymer ?
#
loop_
_entity_poly.entity_id
_entity_poly.type
_entity_poly.pdbx_seq_one_letter_code
_entity_poly.pdbx_strand_id
1 'polypeptide(L)'
;MKFRSILLATMSIFVFTGIRAQEKGNDNVVTQDRPVAGFTGIIAGGTAKIELQQGEPYSVKVKTDENLQDNVITEIIDENLIVKSTKLRNPTELIVYVTTPKLKYLEAGGATDIEGKSVFESDELEIRLSGAASADLSIEVSYLETSVSGAADLKLSGKADTHNLQVSGAGSLSAKNLESRKAMYSVSGAGDAKLNVTEEISGTKKGSADISYTGNPVSKNIKGDDYTVRSDNYYDSVKVKVGGINVEVYDRDDSVRVVIGDRELKVDEDGNIRYRRSKKPKFNGHWAGFEMGLNGYVTPDGNQSFPKEYEFLDLRMTKSVAVHLNFFEQNVAFSRNQKWGMVTGLGINWNNYRFDHPTRLDPDSSTVVGYLDKGISIRKSKLTAFYLNVPLLFEFQTNSRHKKNSFHIAVGMIGSARLSSHTKKYYDERNKEFTVTQYDAESDSYVDVFTAISPDRSKTKEFDDFHLQPFKFDATARIGWGFINLFATYSVNEMFKKDKGPELYPWTIGITFVNF
;
A
#
# COMPACT_ATOMS: atom_id res chain seq x y z
N MET A 1 -9.40 -7.91 42.68
CA MET A 1 -8.30 -8.75 43.20
C MET A 1 -7.78 -9.57 42.02
N LYS A 2 -6.70 -9.19 41.34
CA LYS A 2 -5.26 -9.30 41.68
C LYS A 2 -4.76 -10.76 41.84
N PHE A 3 -3.96 -11.16 40.83
CA PHE A 3 -2.80 -12.09 40.83
C PHE A 3 -3.07 -13.58 41.17
N ARG A 4 -2.49 -14.60 40.53
CA ARG A 4 -1.10 -14.87 40.05
C ARG A 4 -1.20 -15.96 38.95
N SER A 5 -0.51 -15.96 37.80
CA SER A 5 0.94 -16.01 37.53
C SER A 5 1.66 -17.22 38.16
N ILE A 6 2.32 -18.02 37.29
CA ILE A 6 3.46 -18.93 37.54
C ILE A 6 3.09 -20.39 37.89
N LEU A 7 3.38 -21.32 36.95
CA LEU A 7 4.49 -22.28 37.11
C LEU A 7 4.90 -22.85 35.73
N LEU A 8 5.92 -22.23 35.11
CA LEU A 8 6.79 -22.92 34.16
C LEU A 8 7.65 -23.88 35.00
N ALA A 9 7.42 -25.19 34.89
CA ALA A 9 8.34 -26.18 35.42
C ALA A 9 9.47 -26.38 34.39
N THR A 10 10.54 -25.60 34.53
CA THR A 10 11.83 -25.92 33.91
C THR A 10 12.39 -27.18 34.55
N MET A 11 12.10 -28.34 33.98
CA MET A 11 12.80 -29.58 34.32
C MET A 11 14.15 -29.53 33.62
N SER A 12 15.17 -29.09 34.37
CA SER A 12 16.56 -29.21 33.97
C SER A 12 16.93 -30.70 33.94
N ILE A 13 16.88 -31.30 32.74
CA ILE A 13 17.55 -32.57 32.49
C ILE A 13 19.05 -32.28 32.55
N PHE A 14 19.70 -32.79 33.59
CA PHE A 14 21.15 -32.92 33.64
C PHE A 14 21.59 -33.73 32.42
N VAL A 15 22.19 -33.04 31.45
CA VAL A 15 22.91 -33.65 30.34
C VAL A 15 24.21 -34.20 30.90
N PHE A 16 24.21 -35.48 31.27
CA PHE A 16 25.43 -36.28 31.24
C PHE A 16 25.68 -36.66 29.77
N THR A 17 26.37 -35.79 29.02
CA THR A 17 26.97 -36.17 27.73
C THR A 17 28.19 -37.04 27.98
N GLY A 18 27.95 -38.30 28.37
CA GLY A 18 28.81 -39.35 27.88
C GLY A 18 28.57 -39.46 26.38
N ILE A 19 29.50 -38.93 25.57
CA ILE A 19 29.57 -39.26 24.14
C ILE A 19 29.88 -40.76 24.08
N ARG A 20 28.84 -41.59 24.11
CA ARG A 20 28.93 -43.01 23.76
C ARG A 20 28.77 -43.09 22.25
N ALA A 21 29.71 -43.78 21.59
CA ALA A 21 29.69 -44.01 20.15
C ALA A 21 28.37 -44.65 19.73
N GLN A 22 27.88 -44.33 18.53
CA GLN A 22 26.74 -45.03 17.93
C GLN A 22 27.08 -46.51 17.73
N GLU A 23 26.11 -47.38 18.00
CA GLU A 23 26.24 -48.82 17.94
C GLU A 23 25.74 -49.36 16.60
N LYS A 24 26.51 -50.25 15.98
CA LYS A 24 26.18 -50.83 14.68
C LYS A 24 25.29 -52.07 14.86
N GLY A 25 24.29 -52.26 13.99
CA GLY A 25 23.54 -53.51 13.91
C GLY A 25 24.46 -54.72 13.69
N ASN A 26 24.11 -55.84 14.32
CA ASN A 26 24.87 -57.09 14.30
C ASN A 26 24.35 -58.11 13.26
N ASP A 27 23.42 -57.71 12.39
CA ASP A 27 22.78 -58.54 11.36
C ASP A 27 21.93 -59.70 11.93
N ASN A 28 21.70 -59.76 13.25
CA ASN A 28 20.83 -60.73 13.91
C ASN A 28 19.51 -60.09 14.34
N VAL A 29 18.53 -60.02 13.42
CA VAL A 29 17.23 -59.39 13.69
C VAL A 29 16.33 -60.29 14.54
N VAL A 30 15.90 -59.79 15.69
CA VAL A 30 14.99 -60.46 16.61
C VAL A 30 13.76 -59.58 16.91
N THR A 31 12.67 -60.20 17.32
CA THR A 31 11.45 -59.50 17.76
C THR A 31 11.26 -59.69 19.25
N GLN A 32 11.08 -58.58 19.97
CA GLN A 32 10.84 -58.59 21.42
C GLN A 32 9.50 -57.92 21.74
N ASP A 33 8.62 -58.64 22.43
CA ASP A 33 7.40 -58.07 23.02
C ASP A 33 7.77 -57.15 24.19
N ARG A 34 7.14 -55.98 24.24
CA ARG A 34 7.34 -54.96 25.28
C ARG A 34 6.09 -54.94 26.18
N PRO A 35 6.21 -55.26 27.48
CA PRO A 35 5.09 -55.14 28.40
C PRO A 35 4.64 -53.68 28.48
N VAL A 36 3.36 -53.43 28.25
CA VAL A 36 2.78 -52.08 28.25
C VAL A 36 1.51 -52.02 29.08
N ALA A 37 1.29 -50.87 29.72
CA ALA A 37 0.00 -50.49 30.25
C ALA A 37 -0.90 -49.94 29.13
N GLY A 38 -2.15 -49.57 29.43
CA GLY A 38 -3.02 -48.91 28.47
C GLY A 38 -2.51 -47.51 28.10
N PHE A 39 -2.65 -47.12 26.84
CA PHE A 39 -2.27 -45.81 26.31
C PHE A 39 -3.22 -45.37 25.19
N THR A 40 -3.45 -44.08 25.08
CA THR A 40 -4.28 -43.50 24.01
C THR A 40 -3.51 -42.52 23.13
N GLY A 41 -2.27 -42.21 23.49
CA GLY A 41 -1.37 -41.40 22.68
C GLY A 41 -0.06 -42.10 22.35
N ILE A 42 0.62 -41.63 21.30
CA ILE A 42 1.93 -42.14 20.86
C ILE A 42 2.84 -40.95 20.58
N ILE A 43 4.05 -40.97 21.12
CA ILE A 43 5.08 -39.97 20.90
C ILE A 43 6.34 -40.66 20.37
N ALA A 44 6.65 -40.44 19.10
CA ALA A 44 7.76 -41.06 18.40
C ALA A 44 8.90 -40.08 18.16
N GLY A 45 10.14 -40.50 18.43
CA GLY A 45 11.33 -39.67 18.24
C GLY A 45 12.57 -40.44 17.83
N GLY A 46 13.47 -39.79 17.10
CA GLY A 46 14.73 -40.39 16.63
C GLY A 46 14.57 -40.99 15.24
N THR A 47 14.87 -42.28 15.09
CA THR A 47 14.71 -43.05 13.84
C THR A 47 13.95 -44.31 14.13
N ALA A 48 12.75 -44.48 13.57
CA ALA A 48 11.96 -45.70 13.71
C ALA A 48 10.90 -45.79 12.62
N LYS A 49 10.67 -47.00 12.10
CA LYS A 49 9.42 -47.32 11.40
C LYS A 49 8.41 -47.82 12.43
N ILE A 50 7.20 -47.29 12.44
CA ILE A 50 6.12 -47.68 13.33
C ILE A 50 4.95 -48.20 12.51
N GLU A 51 4.50 -49.42 12.78
CA GLU A 51 3.27 -49.95 12.20
C GLU A 51 2.18 -49.94 13.26
N LEU A 52 1.15 -49.12 13.03
CA LEU A 52 0.12 -48.84 14.00
C LEU A 52 -1.21 -49.49 13.60
N GLN A 53 -1.87 -50.14 14.55
CA GLN A 53 -3.17 -50.76 14.36
C GLN A 53 -4.12 -50.42 15.53
N GLN A 54 -5.38 -50.11 15.22
CA GLN A 54 -6.43 -50.03 16.22
C GLN A 54 -6.97 -51.43 16.53
N GLY A 55 -6.97 -51.83 17.80
CA GLY A 55 -7.45 -53.15 18.23
C GLY A 55 -7.11 -53.50 19.67
N GLU A 56 -7.64 -54.64 20.13
CA GLU A 56 -7.39 -55.23 21.44
C GLU A 56 -6.57 -56.52 21.28
N PRO A 57 -5.70 -56.88 22.23
CA PRO A 57 -5.29 -56.08 23.41
C PRO A 57 -4.24 -55.01 23.05
N TYR A 58 -3.90 -54.14 24.02
CA TYR A 58 -2.71 -53.29 23.93
C TYR A 58 -1.46 -54.16 23.69
N SER A 59 -0.67 -53.82 22.66
CA SER A 59 0.53 -54.58 22.31
C SER A 59 1.59 -53.67 21.72
N VAL A 60 2.85 -53.85 22.16
CA VAL A 60 4.03 -53.21 21.56
C VAL A 60 5.10 -54.27 21.31
N LYS A 61 5.63 -54.31 20.09
CA LYS A 61 6.71 -55.24 19.71
C LYS A 61 7.81 -54.50 18.97
N VAL A 62 9.07 -54.78 19.29
CA VAL A 62 10.23 -54.17 18.63
C VAL A 62 10.99 -55.23 17.85
N LYS A 63 11.08 -55.04 16.53
CA LYS A 63 11.85 -55.88 15.62
C LYS A 63 13.11 -55.14 15.18
N THR A 64 14.27 -55.56 15.66
CA THR A 64 15.57 -54.97 15.31
C THR A 64 16.72 -55.94 15.64
N ASP A 65 17.95 -55.58 15.29
CA ASP A 65 19.17 -56.30 15.67
C ASP A 65 19.20 -56.56 17.17
N GLU A 66 19.60 -57.77 17.58
CA GLU A 66 19.62 -58.20 18.98
C GLU A 66 20.38 -57.22 19.89
N ASN A 67 21.52 -56.69 19.42
CA ASN A 67 22.33 -55.74 20.19
C ASN A 67 21.74 -54.32 20.25
N LEU A 68 20.74 -54.00 19.44
CA LEU A 68 20.10 -52.68 19.39
C LEU A 68 18.76 -52.64 20.14
N GLN A 69 18.30 -53.75 20.72
CA GLN A 69 17.01 -53.82 21.43
C GLN A 69 16.93 -52.81 22.59
N ASP A 70 18.02 -52.61 23.35
CA ASP A 70 18.04 -51.66 24.48
C ASP A 70 18.19 -50.20 24.04
N ASN A 71 18.56 -49.97 22.78
CA ASN A 71 18.66 -48.64 22.19
C ASN A 71 17.31 -48.09 21.72
N VAL A 72 16.28 -48.93 21.68
CA VAL A 72 14.89 -48.59 21.36
C VAL A 72 14.07 -48.57 22.66
N ILE A 73 13.78 -47.38 23.13
CA ILE A 73 13.04 -47.12 24.37
C ILE A 73 11.54 -47.13 24.06
N THR A 74 10.79 -47.93 24.82
CA THR A 74 9.32 -48.00 24.78
C THR A 74 8.79 -47.87 26.20
N GLU A 75 8.23 -46.71 26.56
CA GLU A 75 7.76 -46.42 27.92
C GLU A 75 6.38 -45.76 27.88
N ILE A 76 5.54 -45.99 28.89
CA ILE A 76 4.27 -45.29 29.03
C ILE A 76 4.45 -44.13 30.01
N ILE A 77 4.18 -42.91 29.56
CA ILE A 77 4.20 -41.68 30.38
C ILE A 77 2.92 -40.90 30.09
N ASP A 78 2.15 -40.57 31.12
CA ASP A 78 0.90 -39.78 31.01
C ASP A 78 -0.05 -40.30 29.92
N GLU A 79 -0.33 -41.61 29.89
CA GLU A 79 -1.16 -42.31 28.88
C GLU A 79 -0.62 -42.26 27.44
N ASN A 80 0.65 -41.86 27.25
CA ASN A 80 1.33 -41.87 25.96
C ASN A 80 2.39 -42.96 25.91
N LEU A 81 2.39 -43.76 24.84
CA LEU A 81 3.51 -44.60 24.49
C LEU A 81 4.62 -43.75 23.88
N ILE A 82 5.74 -43.65 24.59
CA ILE A 82 6.97 -43.02 24.13
C ILE A 82 7.79 -44.06 23.37
N VAL A 83 8.04 -43.84 22.08
CA VAL A 83 8.92 -44.64 21.24
C VAL A 83 10.12 -43.78 20.86
N LYS A 84 11.31 -44.10 21.39
CA LYS A 84 12.51 -43.33 21.11
C LYS A 84 13.71 -44.21 20.83
N SER A 85 14.39 -43.97 19.72
CA SER A 85 15.66 -44.63 19.43
C SER A 85 16.84 -43.71 19.64
N THR A 86 17.93 -44.23 20.21
CA THR A 86 19.16 -43.47 20.44
C THR A 86 20.41 -44.29 20.16
N LYS A 87 21.49 -43.62 19.73
CA LYS A 87 22.82 -44.25 19.52
C LYS A 87 22.82 -45.39 18.49
N LEU A 88 21.96 -45.33 17.47
CA LEU A 88 21.93 -46.33 16.40
C LEU A 88 22.84 -45.93 15.23
N ARG A 89 23.47 -46.92 14.58
CA ARG A 89 24.16 -46.78 13.30
C ARG A 89 23.87 -47.99 12.42
N ASN A 90 23.21 -47.78 11.27
CA ASN A 90 22.91 -48.85 10.30
C ASN A 90 22.25 -50.11 10.95
N PRO A 91 21.08 -49.98 11.61
CA PRO A 91 20.29 -51.16 11.95
C PRO A 91 19.92 -51.93 10.69
N THR A 92 19.95 -53.26 10.75
CA THR A 92 19.55 -54.15 9.64
C THR A 92 18.05 -54.08 9.40
N GLU A 93 17.27 -53.97 10.48
CA GLU A 93 15.84 -53.65 10.45
C GLU A 93 15.46 -52.89 11.74
N LEU A 94 14.49 -51.99 11.68
CA LEU A 94 13.93 -51.34 12.88
C LEU A 94 12.46 -51.02 12.67
N ILE A 95 11.60 -51.90 13.19
CA ILE A 95 10.13 -51.75 13.14
C ILE A 95 9.57 -51.88 14.55
N VAL A 96 8.70 -50.95 14.94
CA VAL A 96 7.92 -51.01 16.17
C VAL A 96 6.46 -51.24 15.79
N TYR A 97 5.93 -52.41 16.15
CA TYR A 97 4.51 -52.73 15.98
C TYR A 97 3.74 -52.24 17.21
N VAL A 98 2.67 -51.47 16.99
CA VAL A 98 1.86 -50.89 18.06
C VAL A 98 0.38 -51.21 17.80
N THR A 99 -0.30 -51.75 18.82
CA THR A 99 -1.74 -51.99 18.82
C THR A 99 -2.36 -51.27 20.02
N THR A 100 -3.39 -50.44 19.77
CA THR A 100 -4.15 -49.76 20.82
C THR A 100 -5.65 -49.73 20.48
N PRO A 101 -6.57 -49.88 21.45
CA PRO A 101 -8.01 -49.84 21.19
C PRO A 101 -8.53 -48.45 20.81
N LYS A 102 -7.84 -47.37 21.20
CA LYS A 102 -8.21 -45.98 20.86
C LYS A 102 -6.97 -45.11 20.71
N LEU A 103 -6.94 -44.34 19.63
CA LEU A 103 -5.88 -43.35 19.36
C LEU A 103 -6.49 -41.94 19.43
N LYS A 104 -5.97 -41.11 20.33
CA LYS A 104 -6.35 -39.70 20.50
C LYS A 104 -5.21 -38.74 20.15
N TYR A 105 -3.96 -39.16 20.30
CA TYR A 105 -2.79 -38.32 20.09
C TYR A 105 -1.68 -39.06 19.37
N LEU A 106 -1.10 -38.43 18.35
CA LEU A 106 0.07 -38.92 17.65
C LEU A 106 1.06 -37.77 17.44
N GLU A 107 2.23 -37.86 18.06
CA GLU A 107 3.34 -36.96 17.82
C GLU A 107 4.52 -37.73 17.24
N ALA A 108 5.13 -37.20 16.17
CA ALA A 108 6.34 -37.79 15.61
C ALA A 108 7.35 -36.72 15.22
N GLY A 109 8.62 -36.98 15.51
CA GLY A 109 9.73 -36.09 15.20
C GLY A 109 11.02 -36.84 14.87
N GLY A 110 11.93 -36.17 14.18
CA GLY A 110 13.17 -36.80 13.69
C GLY A 110 12.94 -37.47 12.33
N ALA A 111 13.56 -38.64 12.11
CA ALA A 111 13.46 -39.43 10.89
C ALA A 111 12.58 -40.68 11.15
N THR A 112 11.34 -40.44 11.57
CA THR A 112 10.35 -41.48 11.90
C THR A 112 9.36 -41.68 10.75
N ASP A 113 8.97 -42.93 10.49
CA ASP A 113 7.97 -43.29 9.48
C ASP A 113 6.83 -44.08 10.12
N ILE A 114 5.60 -43.60 10.01
CA ILE A 114 4.42 -44.21 10.66
C ILE A 114 3.43 -44.70 9.61
N GLU A 115 3.05 -45.96 9.70
CA GLU A 115 2.13 -46.61 8.77
C GLU A 115 0.93 -47.19 9.54
N GLY A 116 -0.28 -46.66 9.25
CA GLY A 116 -1.53 -47.18 9.77
C GLY A 116 -1.98 -48.43 9.03
N LYS A 117 -2.24 -49.51 9.74
CA LYS A 117 -2.69 -50.81 9.20
C LYS A 117 -4.20 -51.06 9.36
N SER A 118 -4.93 -50.13 9.98
CA SER A 118 -6.38 -50.16 10.14
C SER A 118 -6.97 -48.75 10.01
N VAL A 119 -8.30 -48.65 10.04
CA VAL A 119 -9.00 -47.39 10.25
C VAL A 119 -8.92 -47.02 11.74
N PHE A 120 -8.70 -45.73 12.04
CA PHE A 120 -8.70 -45.19 13.39
C PHE A 120 -9.98 -44.40 13.67
N GLU A 121 -10.83 -44.94 14.55
CA GLU A 121 -12.08 -44.34 15.00
C GLU A 121 -11.90 -43.64 16.36
N SER A 122 -12.24 -42.35 16.42
CA SER A 122 -12.22 -41.55 17.65
C SER A 122 -13.08 -40.28 17.53
N ASP A 123 -13.57 -39.74 18.63
CA ASP A 123 -14.28 -38.45 18.64
C ASP A 123 -13.32 -37.30 18.27
N GLU A 124 -12.10 -37.36 18.81
CA GLU A 124 -11.05 -36.38 18.62
C GLU A 124 -9.72 -37.10 18.35
N LEU A 125 -8.96 -36.58 17.39
CA LEU A 125 -7.61 -37.04 17.07
C LEU A 125 -6.72 -35.84 16.76
N GLU A 126 -5.60 -35.76 17.47
CA GLU A 126 -4.56 -34.77 17.23
C GLU A 126 -3.29 -35.44 16.68
N ILE A 127 -2.77 -34.91 15.57
CA ILE A 127 -1.56 -35.40 14.91
C ILE A 127 -0.55 -34.25 14.77
N ARG A 128 0.65 -34.43 15.31
CA ARG A 128 1.76 -33.47 15.22
C ARG A 128 2.98 -34.12 14.59
N LEU A 129 3.39 -33.64 13.42
CA LEU A 129 4.64 -34.08 12.78
C LEU A 129 5.65 -32.93 12.70
N SER A 130 6.90 -33.24 13.00
CA SER A 130 8.02 -32.31 12.93
C SER A 130 9.31 -32.96 12.40
N GLY A 131 10.27 -32.16 11.95
CA GLY A 131 11.54 -32.68 11.44
C GLY A 131 11.40 -33.29 10.04
N ALA A 132 11.76 -34.56 9.86
CA ALA A 132 11.67 -35.32 8.62
C ALA A 132 10.77 -36.56 8.79
N ALA A 133 9.73 -36.42 9.60
CA ALA A 133 8.80 -37.49 9.92
C ALA A 133 7.75 -37.69 8.81
N SER A 134 7.34 -38.94 8.56
CA SER A 134 6.23 -39.30 7.67
C SER A 134 5.14 -40.08 8.42
N ALA A 135 3.88 -39.88 8.03
CA ALA A 135 2.77 -40.72 8.48
C ALA A 135 1.72 -40.95 7.38
N ASP A 136 1.22 -42.18 7.23
CA ASP A 136 0.09 -42.55 6.35
C ASP A 136 -1.00 -43.26 7.18
N LEU A 137 -2.16 -42.63 7.35
CA LEU A 137 -3.23 -43.12 8.24
C LEU A 137 -4.62 -43.06 7.58
N SER A 138 -5.46 -44.06 7.90
CA SER A 138 -6.90 -44.05 7.59
C SER A 138 -7.70 -43.75 8.86
N ILE A 139 -8.55 -42.73 8.84
CA ILE A 139 -9.21 -42.21 10.05
C ILE A 139 -10.71 -41.96 9.82
N GLU A 140 -11.52 -42.15 10.86
CA GLU A 140 -12.93 -41.74 10.92
C GLU A 140 -13.16 -41.01 12.25
N VAL A 141 -13.22 -39.67 12.19
CA VAL A 141 -13.23 -38.83 13.40
C VAL A 141 -14.21 -37.66 13.31
N SER A 142 -14.70 -37.17 14.45
CA SER A 142 -15.50 -35.93 14.45
C SER A 142 -14.60 -34.70 14.38
N TYR A 143 -13.55 -34.64 15.20
CA TYR A 143 -12.61 -33.50 15.21
C TYR A 143 -11.19 -33.98 14.98
N LEU A 144 -10.56 -33.40 13.95
CA LEU A 144 -9.19 -33.68 13.57
C LEU A 144 -8.36 -32.41 13.68
N GLU A 145 -7.29 -32.45 14.47
CA GLU A 145 -6.26 -31.43 14.48
C GLU A 145 -4.95 -31.98 13.91
N THR A 146 -4.37 -31.26 12.94
CA THR A 146 -3.10 -31.63 12.31
C THR A 146 -2.15 -30.47 12.33
N SER A 147 -0.92 -30.70 12.81
CA SER A 147 0.17 -29.74 12.76
C SER A 147 1.39 -30.38 12.11
N VAL A 148 1.76 -29.89 10.92
CA VAL A 148 2.92 -30.39 10.15
C VAL A 148 3.95 -29.28 10.03
N SER A 149 5.17 -29.54 10.49
CA SER A 149 6.27 -28.56 10.51
C SER A 149 7.60 -29.18 10.08
N GLY A 150 8.55 -28.35 9.62
CA GLY A 150 9.84 -28.85 9.12
C GLY A 150 9.72 -29.36 7.68
N ALA A 151 10.27 -30.54 7.39
CA ALA A 151 10.19 -31.26 6.12
C ALA A 151 9.41 -32.58 6.30
N ALA A 152 8.34 -32.53 7.10
CA ALA A 152 7.51 -33.68 7.43
C ALA A 152 6.36 -33.88 6.42
N ASP A 153 5.91 -35.11 6.24
CA ASP A 153 4.89 -35.51 5.26
C ASP A 153 3.75 -36.30 5.95
N LEU A 154 2.54 -35.76 5.92
CA LEU A 154 1.34 -36.42 6.47
C LEU A 154 0.36 -36.79 5.35
N LYS A 155 -0.05 -38.05 5.27
CA LYS A 155 -1.07 -38.53 4.34
C LYS A 155 -2.24 -39.12 5.11
N LEU A 156 -3.45 -38.67 4.76
CA LEU A 156 -4.68 -39.06 5.45
C LEU A 156 -5.76 -39.52 4.44
N SER A 157 -6.52 -40.53 4.84
CA SER A 157 -7.73 -41.00 4.16
C SER A 157 -8.87 -41.30 5.14
N GLY A 158 -10.11 -41.35 4.65
CA GLY A 158 -11.30 -41.66 5.45
C GLY A 158 -12.25 -40.47 5.57
N LYS A 159 -12.76 -40.19 6.79
CA LYS A 159 -13.75 -39.13 7.03
C LYS A 159 -13.44 -38.27 8.26
N ALA A 160 -13.75 -36.98 8.16
CA ALA A 160 -13.74 -36.06 9.29
C ALA A 160 -14.95 -35.10 9.26
N ASP A 161 -15.58 -34.79 10.40
CA ASP A 161 -16.57 -33.70 10.42
C ASP A 161 -15.87 -32.33 10.34
N THR A 162 -14.87 -32.10 11.20
CA THR A 162 -14.08 -30.86 11.23
C THR A 162 -12.58 -31.16 11.20
N HIS A 163 -11.87 -30.55 10.26
CA HIS A 163 -10.41 -30.66 10.13
C HIS A 163 -9.74 -29.29 10.31
N ASN A 164 -9.02 -29.15 11.41
CA ASN A 164 -8.14 -28.01 11.67
C ASN A 164 -6.71 -28.37 11.28
N LEU A 165 -6.16 -27.66 10.30
CA LEU A 165 -4.80 -27.93 9.81
C LEU A 165 -3.88 -26.72 9.90
N GLN A 166 -2.69 -26.99 10.40
CA GLN A 166 -1.57 -26.06 10.43
C GLN A 166 -0.38 -26.69 9.70
N VAL A 167 0.11 -26.02 8.66
CA VAL A 167 1.27 -26.46 7.90
C VAL A 167 2.28 -25.32 7.83
N SER A 168 3.52 -25.58 8.24
CA SER A 168 4.60 -24.59 8.28
C SER A 168 5.94 -25.17 7.83
N GLY A 169 6.89 -24.31 7.46
CA GLY A 169 8.19 -24.75 6.93
C GLY A 169 8.06 -25.29 5.50
N ALA A 170 8.58 -26.49 5.25
CA ALA A 170 8.49 -27.24 4.00
C ALA A 170 7.64 -28.52 4.15
N GLY A 171 6.71 -28.55 5.12
CA GLY A 171 5.88 -29.72 5.38
C GLY A 171 4.77 -29.92 4.33
N SER A 172 4.36 -31.18 4.12
CA SER A 172 3.25 -31.54 3.23
C SER A 172 2.13 -32.27 3.98
N LEU A 173 0.89 -31.90 3.67
CA LEU A 173 -0.32 -32.59 4.12
C LEU A 173 -1.14 -33.02 2.90
N SER A 174 -1.23 -34.32 2.66
CA SER A 174 -2.06 -34.92 1.61
C SER A 174 -3.28 -35.63 2.19
N ALA A 175 -4.39 -34.92 2.27
CA ALA A 175 -5.70 -35.37 2.73
C ALA A 175 -6.74 -35.41 1.58
N LYS A 176 -6.32 -35.70 0.35
CA LYS A 176 -7.23 -35.79 -0.82
C LYS A 176 -8.26 -36.91 -0.70
N ASN A 177 -7.90 -37.97 0.02
CA ASN A 177 -8.75 -39.14 0.23
C ASN A 177 -9.46 -39.08 1.59
N LEU A 178 -9.36 -37.96 2.30
CA LEU A 178 -10.05 -37.69 3.57
C LEU A 178 -11.21 -36.72 3.29
N GLU A 179 -12.43 -37.22 3.29
CA GLU A 179 -13.62 -36.39 3.12
C GLU A 179 -13.90 -35.62 4.41
N SER A 180 -13.65 -34.30 4.41
CA SER A 180 -13.93 -33.41 5.53
C SER A 180 -15.19 -32.58 5.26
N ARG A 181 -16.15 -32.51 6.19
CA ARG A 181 -17.28 -31.57 6.02
C ARG A 181 -16.81 -30.13 6.10
N LYS A 182 -16.02 -29.81 7.13
CA LYS A 182 -15.44 -28.48 7.35
C LYS A 182 -13.92 -28.56 7.46
N ALA A 183 -13.23 -27.61 6.83
CA ALA A 183 -11.78 -27.48 6.94
C ALA A 183 -11.37 -26.04 7.27
N MET A 184 -10.62 -25.88 8.37
CA MET A 184 -10.00 -24.62 8.77
C MET A 184 -8.49 -24.72 8.62
N TYR A 185 -7.90 -23.90 7.74
CA TYR A 185 -6.49 -24.03 7.40
C TYR A 185 -5.62 -22.79 7.71
N SER A 186 -4.39 -23.06 8.13
CA SER A 186 -3.31 -22.09 8.24
C SER A 186 -2.04 -22.68 7.62
N VAL A 187 -1.69 -22.25 6.41
CA VAL A 187 -0.53 -22.76 5.67
C VAL A 187 0.47 -21.62 5.45
N SER A 188 1.74 -21.83 5.84
CA SER A 188 2.78 -20.80 5.78
C SER A 188 4.15 -21.37 5.35
N GLY A 189 5.06 -20.48 4.93
CA GLY A 189 6.40 -20.87 4.49
C GLY A 189 6.39 -21.39 3.04
N ALA A 190 6.87 -22.62 2.84
CA ALA A 190 6.87 -23.36 1.58
C ALA A 190 6.05 -24.67 1.69
N GLY A 191 5.12 -24.75 2.64
CA GLY A 191 4.31 -25.94 2.88
C GLY A 191 3.19 -26.16 1.86
N ASP A 192 2.77 -27.42 1.68
CA ASP A 192 1.73 -27.86 0.72
C ASP A 192 0.58 -28.56 1.45
N ALA A 193 -0.66 -28.20 1.14
CA ALA A 193 -1.85 -28.88 1.66
C ALA A 193 -2.82 -29.27 0.53
N LYS A 194 -3.23 -30.54 0.49
CA LYS A 194 -4.22 -31.07 -0.45
C LYS A 194 -5.41 -31.65 0.32
N LEU A 195 -6.60 -31.09 0.14
CA LEU A 195 -7.79 -31.42 0.95
C LEU A 195 -8.96 -31.94 0.10
N ASN A 196 -9.92 -32.61 0.72
CA ASN A 196 -11.23 -32.90 0.12
C ASN A 196 -12.33 -32.41 1.08
N VAL A 197 -13.08 -31.38 0.68
CA VAL A 197 -13.99 -30.63 1.57
C VAL A 197 -15.38 -30.48 0.97
N THR A 198 -16.42 -30.85 1.71
CA THR A 198 -17.79 -30.94 1.18
C THR A 198 -18.73 -29.80 1.58
N GLU A 199 -18.53 -29.11 2.71
CA GLU A 199 -19.42 -28.01 3.15
C GLU A 199 -18.71 -26.66 3.24
N GLU A 200 -17.64 -26.55 4.02
CA GLU A 200 -17.02 -25.25 4.34
C GLU A 200 -15.49 -25.34 4.33
N ILE A 201 -14.85 -24.43 3.60
CA ILE A 201 -13.40 -24.24 3.65
C ILE A 201 -13.08 -22.77 3.98
N SER A 202 -12.31 -22.56 5.06
CA SER A 202 -11.88 -21.23 5.47
C SER A 202 -10.44 -21.26 5.99
N GLY A 203 -9.69 -20.18 5.77
CA GLY A 203 -8.30 -20.16 6.23
C GLY A 203 -7.41 -19.11 5.60
N THR A 204 -6.15 -19.14 6.00
CA THR A 204 -5.12 -18.22 5.50
C THR A 204 -3.91 -18.97 4.95
N LYS A 205 -3.43 -18.53 3.80
CA LYS A 205 -2.16 -18.95 3.20
C LYS A 205 -1.18 -17.78 3.20
N LYS A 206 0.07 -17.99 3.62
CA LYS A 206 1.14 -16.97 3.63
C LYS A 206 2.41 -17.46 2.96
N GLY A 207 3.13 -16.57 2.27
CA GLY A 207 4.42 -16.90 1.63
C GLY A 207 4.27 -17.77 0.38
N SER A 208 5.22 -18.69 0.16
CA SER A 208 5.26 -19.61 -0.99
C SER A 208 4.47 -20.91 -0.79
N ALA A 209 3.68 -20.98 0.28
CA ALA A 209 2.81 -22.12 0.57
C ALA A 209 1.84 -22.45 -0.57
N ASP A 210 1.32 -23.66 -0.67
CA ASP A 210 0.27 -24.06 -1.61
C ASP A 210 -0.90 -24.77 -0.91
N ILE A 211 -2.12 -24.54 -1.40
CA ILE A 211 -3.32 -25.22 -0.96
C ILE A 211 -4.21 -25.56 -2.14
N SER A 212 -4.58 -26.83 -2.24
CA SER A 212 -5.55 -27.35 -3.23
C SER A 212 -6.63 -28.15 -2.52
N TYR A 213 -7.87 -28.09 -3.03
CA TYR A 213 -8.99 -28.83 -2.45
C TYR A 213 -9.95 -29.37 -3.53
N THR A 214 -10.64 -30.46 -3.20
CA THR A 214 -11.77 -31.05 -3.95
C THR A 214 -13.06 -31.02 -3.11
N GLY A 215 -14.19 -31.57 -3.60
CA GLY A 215 -15.39 -31.81 -2.79
C GLY A 215 -16.55 -30.79 -2.90
N ASN A 216 -16.40 -29.73 -3.69
CA ASN A 216 -17.44 -28.71 -3.95
C ASN A 216 -18.06 -28.07 -2.68
N PRO A 217 -17.28 -27.39 -1.81
CA PRO A 217 -17.82 -26.78 -0.60
C PRO A 217 -18.76 -25.60 -0.92
N VAL A 218 -19.84 -25.52 -0.15
CA VAL A 218 -20.91 -24.52 -0.27
C VAL A 218 -20.43 -23.13 0.16
N SER A 219 -19.53 -23.04 1.15
CA SER A 219 -18.97 -21.77 1.66
C SER A 219 -17.44 -21.74 1.52
N LYS A 220 -16.91 -20.64 0.98
CA LYS A 220 -15.47 -20.47 0.67
C LYS A 220 -14.96 -19.11 1.14
N ASN A 221 -14.07 -19.08 2.13
CA ASN A 221 -13.39 -17.87 2.59
C ASN A 221 -11.86 -18.09 2.62
N ILE A 222 -11.24 -17.97 1.45
CA ILE A 222 -9.82 -18.26 1.21
C ILE A 222 -9.07 -16.94 1.10
N LYS A 223 -8.17 -16.66 2.05
CA LYS A 223 -7.30 -15.48 2.04
C LYS A 223 -5.86 -15.90 1.74
N GLY A 224 -5.33 -15.52 0.59
CA GLY A 224 -3.93 -15.74 0.22
C GLY A 224 -3.28 -14.48 -0.35
N ASP A 225 -1.95 -14.44 -0.32
CA ASP A 225 -1.15 -13.26 -0.74
C ASP A 225 -1.29 -12.92 -2.24
N ASP A 226 -1.80 -13.83 -3.09
CA ASP A 226 -1.89 -13.63 -4.54
C ASP A 226 -3.26 -13.89 -5.19
N TYR A 227 -4.29 -14.20 -4.41
CA TYR A 227 -5.64 -14.45 -4.91
C TYR A 227 -6.70 -13.87 -4.00
N THR A 228 -7.62 -13.10 -4.58
CA THR A 228 -8.86 -12.70 -3.92
C THR A 228 -9.99 -12.95 -4.91
N VAL A 229 -10.84 -13.94 -4.65
CA VAL A 229 -12.18 -13.94 -5.23
C VAL A 229 -13.06 -13.11 -4.34
N ARG A 230 -13.50 -11.98 -4.88
CA ARG A 230 -14.62 -11.23 -4.35
C ARG A 230 -15.78 -11.46 -5.30
N SER A 231 -16.83 -12.07 -4.79
CA SER A 231 -18.17 -12.01 -5.37
C SER A 231 -18.88 -10.89 -4.61
N ASP A 232 -18.97 -9.72 -5.22
CA ASP A 232 -19.68 -8.58 -4.63
C ASP A 232 -21.11 -8.59 -5.18
N ASN A 233 -22.08 -9.04 -4.37
CA ASN A 233 -23.51 -9.14 -4.75
C ASN A 233 -24.21 -7.79 -5.07
N TYR A 234 -23.46 -6.69 -5.14
CA TYR A 234 -23.99 -5.36 -5.44
C TYR A 234 -23.75 -4.94 -6.90
N TYR A 235 -22.83 -5.58 -7.61
CA TYR A 235 -22.59 -5.43 -9.04
C TYR A 235 -22.10 -6.76 -9.60
N ASP A 236 -22.81 -7.38 -10.54
CA ASP A 236 -22.41 -8.65 -11.18
C ASP A 236 -21.05 -8.49 -11.86
N SER A 237 -19.98 -8.72 -11.10
CA SER A 237 -18.63 -8.67 -11.58
C SER A 237 -17.78 -9.68 -10.85
N VAL A 238 -17.03 -10.45 -11.64
CA VAL A 238 -16.10 -11.47 -11.13
C VAL A 238 -14.70 -11.01 -11.47
N LYS A 239 -13.84 -10.91 -10.45
CA LYS A 239 -12.42 -10.59 -10.63
C LYS A 239 -11.56 -11.80 -10.29
N VAL A 240 -10.77 -12.22 -11.26
CA VAL A 240 -9.83 -13.34 -11.13
C VAL A 240 -8.43 -12.85 -11.51
N LYS A 241 -7.44 -13.09 -10.65
CA LYS A 241 -6.04 -12.76 -10.91
C LYS A 241 -5.25 -14.07 -11.02
N VAL A 242 -4.62 -14.31 -12.17
CA VAL A 242 -3.79 -15.50 -12.42
C VAL A 242 -2.46 -15.04 -13.02
N GLY A 243 -1.33 -15.19 -12.31
CA GLY A 243 0.01 -14.97 -12.88
C GLY A 243 0.21 -13.62 -13.60
N GLY A 244 -0.07 -12.50 -12.92
CA GLY A 244 0.05 -11.15 -13.51
C GLY A 244 -1.06 -10.78 -14.53
N ILE A 245 -1.95 -11.72 -14.86
CA ILE A 245 -3.11 -11.53 -15.72
C ILE A 245 -4.31 -11.19 -14.82
N ASN A 246 -4.94 -10.04 -15.08
CA ASN A 246 -6.19 -9.65 -14.44
C ASN A 246 -7.34 -9.97 -15.39
N VAL A 247 -8.23 -10.86 -14.97
CA VAL A 247 -9.50 -11.17 -15.62
C VAL A 247 -10.60 -10.46 -14.84
N GLU A 248 -11.20 -9.46 -15.45
CA GLU A 248 -12.34 -8.74 -14.89
C GLU A 248 -13.54 -9.00 -15.78
N VAL A 249 -14.57 -9.66 -15.22
CA VAL A 249 -15.88 -9.84 -15.84
C VAL A 249 -16.78 -8.74 -15.32
N TYR A 250 -17.39 -7.99 -16.23
CA TYR A 250 -18.40 -6.99 -15.92
C TYR A 250 -19.69 -7.41 -16.60
N ASP A 251 -20.75 -7.54 -15.82
CA ASP A 251 -22.11 -7.62 -16.32
C ASP A 251 -22.79 -6.28 -16.03
N ARG A 252 -22.70 -5.38 -17.01
CA ARG A 252 -23.46 -4.13 -17.09
C ARG A 252 -23.59 -3.74 -18.56
N ASP A 253 -24.79 -3.29 -18.93
CA ASP A 253 -25.13 -2.83 -20.29
C ASP A 253 -24.90 -3.95 -21.34
N ASP A 254 -25.56 -5.10 -21.08
CA ASP A 254 -25.76 -6.20 -22.00
C ASP A 254 -24.51 -6.67 -22.77
N SER A 255 -23.34 -6.61 -22.12
CA SER A 255 -22.09 -7.02 -22.74
C SER A 255 -21.12 -7.61 -21.75
N VAL A 256 -20.56 -8.77 -22.11
CA VAL A 256 -19.53 -9.45 -21.31
C VAL A 256 -18.17 -8.88 -21.69
N ARG A 257 -17.48 -8.30 -20.71
CA ARG A 257 -16.08 -7.86 -20.87
C ARG A 257 -15.15 -8.85 -20.20
N VAL A 258 -14.08 -9.22 -20.89
CA VAL A 258 -12.98 -10.05 -20.38
C VAL A 258 -11.68 -9.30 -20.64
N VAL A 259 -11.02 -8.85 -19.57
CA VAL A 259 -9.69 -8.25 -19.67
C VAL A 259 -8.62 -9.34 -19.51
N ILE A 260 -7.57 -9.33 -20.33
CA ILE A 260 -6.41 -10.21 -20.22
C ILE A 260 -5.16 -9.36 -20.47
N GLY A 261 -4.44 -8.99 -19.41
CA GLY A 261 -3.25 -8.14 -19.52
C GLY A 261 -3.58 -6.72 -19.99
N ASP A 262 -3.08 -6.31 -21.17
CA ASP A 262 -3.40 -5.03 -21.83
C ASP A 262 -4.41 -5.19 -22.98
N ARG A 263 -5.17 -6.29 -22.99
CA ARG A 263 -6.14 -6.61 -24.05
C ARG A 263 -7.52 -6.82 -23.45
N GLU A 264 -8.55 -6.36 -24.15
CA GLU A 264 -9.95 -6.44 -23.78
C GLU A 264 -10.69 -7.21 -24.88
N LEU A 265 -11.41 -8.25 -24.47
CA LEU A 265 -12.44 -8.94 -25.23
C LEU A 265 -13.79 -8.41 -24.77
N LYS A 266 -14.54 -7.78 -25.67
CA LYS A 266 -15.92 -7.39 -25.42
C LYS A 266 -16.82 -8.23 -26.32
N VAL A 267 -17.77 -8.94 -25.73
CA VAL A 267 -18.86 -9.62 -26.42
C VAL A 267 -20.11 -8.77 -26.24
N ASP A 268 -20.71 -8.32 -27.35
CA ASP A 268 -22.01 -7.62 -27.32
C ASP A 268 -23.20 -8.60 -27.34
N GLU A 269 -24.41 -8.09 -27.18
CA GLU A 269 -25.68 -8.88 -27.15
C GLU A 269 -25.86 -9.78 -28.37
N ASP A 270 -25.37 -9.35 -29.52
CA ASP A 270 -25.48 -10.06 -30.79
C ASP A 270 -24.40 -11.16 -30.96
N GLY A 271 -23.55 -11.35 -29.95
CA GLY A 271 -22.45 -12.33 -29.96
C GLY A 271 -21.23 -11.88 -30.77
N ASN A 272 -21.13 -10.60 -31.15
CA ASN A 272 -19.95 -10.12 -31.86
C ASN A 272 -18.79 -9.90 -30.89
N ILE A 273 -17.63 -10.39 -31.29
CA ILE A 273 -16.40 -10.30 -30.50
C ILE A 273 -15.57 -9.12 -30.98
N ARG A 274 -15.37 -8.11 -30.12
CA ARG A 274 -14.44 -6.99 -30.39
C ARG A 274 -13.16 -7.17 -29.59
N TYR A 275 -12.04 -7.27 -30.30
CA TYR A 275 -10.71 -7.30 -29.72
C TYR A 275 -10.07 -5.92 -29.73
N ARG A 276 -9.74 -5.37 -28.56
CA ARG A 276 -9.08 -4.06 -28.46
C ARG A 276 -7.98 -4.10 -27.40
N ARG A 277 -6.98 -3.22 -27.55
CA ARG A 277 -5.98 -2.99 -26.51
C ARG A 277 -6.66 -2.25 -25.37
N SER A 278 -6.73 -2.87 -24.19
CA SER A 278 -7.19 -2.24 -22.96
C SER A 278 -6.21 -1.11 -22.62
N LYS A 279 -6.68 0.15 -22.72
CA LYS A 279 -5.89 1.29 -22.30
C LYS A 279 -5.75 1.21 -20.78
N LYS A 280 -4.55 0.85 -20.30
CA LYS A 280 -4.24 0.99 -18.87
C LYS A 280 -4.58 2.42 -18.44
N PRO A 281 -5.26 2.62 -17.29
CA PRO A 281 -5.50 3.95 -16.78
C PRO A 281 -4.14 4.62 -16.61
N LYS A 282 -3.97 5.79 -17.21
CA LYS A 282 -2.77 6.59 -17.05
C LYS A 282 -2.98 7.50 -15.85
N PHE A 283 -1.94 7.66 -15.04
CA PHE A 283 -1.84 8.77 -14.10
C PHE A 283 -2.20 10.06 -14.84
N ASN A 284 -3.10 10.84 -14.25
CA ASN A 284 -3.66 12.04 -14.84
C ASN A 284 -3.59 13.14 -13.78
N GLY A 285 -2.70 14.10 -13.97
CA GLY A 285 -2.53 15.23 -13.08
C GLY A 285 -3.71 16.19 -13.10
N HIS A 286 -3.58 17.24 -12.29
CA HIS A 286 -4.55 18.31 -12.15
C HIS A 286 -3.88 19.69 -12.29
N TRP A 287 -3.00 19.84 -13.28
CA TRP A 287 -2.37 21.11 -13.67
C TRP A 287 -3.18 21.85 -14.74
N ALA A 288 -3.59 21.16 -15.80
CA ALA A 288 -4.28 21.79 -16.92
C ALA A 288 -5.65 22.32 -16.49
N GLY A 289 -5.92 23.58 -16.80
CA GLY A 289 -7.13 24.23 -16.34
C GLY A 289 -7.12 25.75 -16.33
N PHE A 290 -8.22 26.30 -15.82
CA PHE A 290 -8.38 27.73 -15.55
C PHE A 290 -8.35 27.98 -14.04
N GLU A 291 -7.44 28.84 -13.59
CA GLU A 291 -7.29 29.20 -12.18
C GLU A 291 -7.45 30.71 -11.99
N MET A 292 -8.05 31.11 -10.86
CA MET A 292 -8.14 32.51 -10.47
C MET A 292 -7.98 32.62 -8.96
N GLY A 293 -7.31 33.67 -8.52
CA GLY A 293 -6.98 33.86 -7.12
C GLY A 293 -6.67 35.30 -6.77
N LEU A 294 -6.47 35.54 -5.48
CA LEU A 294 -5.90 36.78 -4.97
C LEU A 294 -4.39 36.69 -5.02
N ASN A 295 -3.73 37.79 -5.37
CA ASN A 295 -2.28 37.86 -5.39
C ASN A 295 -1.76 39.10 -4.69
N GLY A 296 -0.56 38.99 -4.14
CA GLY A 296 0.12 40.07 -3.44
C GLY A 296 1.60 39.80 -3.38
N TYR A 297 2.27 40.50 -2.47
CA TYR A 297 3.65 40.27 -2.10
C TYR A 297 3.84 40.59 -0.62
N VAL A 298 4.91 40.07 -0.04
CA VAL A 298 5.30 40.28 1.36
C VAL A 298 6.77 40.65 1.46
N THR A 299 7.16 41.31 2.55
CA THR A 299 8.57 41.51 2.93
C THR A 299 9.21 40.18 3.38
N PRO A 300 10.53 40.12 3.62
CA PRO A 300 11.19 38.90 4.14
C PRO A 300 10.59 38.41 5.46
N ASP A 301 10.12 39.34 6.30
CA ASP A 301 9.45 39.04 7.58
C ASP A 301 7.97 38.63 7.42
N GLY A 302 7.45 38.56 6.19
CA GLY A 302 6.06 38.20 5.91
C GLY A 302 5.05 39.33 6.05
N ASN A 303 5.50 40.58 6.25
CA ASN A 303 4.62 41.73 6.41
C ASN A 303 4.06 42.22 5.06
N GLN A 304 2.84 42.77 5.09
CA GLN A 304 2.16 43.38 3.93
C GLN A 304 2.01 44.91 4.04
N SER A 305 2.42 45.48 5.16
CA SER A 305 2.44 46.93 5.38
C SER A 305 3.85 47.44 5.16
N PHE A 306 3.99 48.44 4.30
CA PHE A 306 5.28 48.99 3.94
C PHE A 306 5.58 50.28 4.73
N PRO A 307 6.86 50.60 4.98
CA PRO A 307 7.24 51.92 5.45
C PRO A 307 6.80 52.98 4.43
N LYS A 308 6.66 54.24 4.87
CA LYS A 308 6.17 55.35 4.02
C LYS A 308 6.91 55.47 2.68
N GLU A 309 8.21 55.19 2.68
CA GLU A 309 9.07 55.17 1.47
C GLU A 309 8.54 54.24 0.37
N TYR A 310 7.89 53.13 0.74
CA TYR A 310 7.36 52.12 -0.18
C TYR A 310 5.83 51.99 -0.12
N GLU A 311 5.13 52.90 0.56
CA GLU A 311 3.66 52.94 0.67
C GLU A 311 2.97 53.04 -0.71
N PHE A 312 3.67 53.56 -1.73
CA PHE A 312 3.18 53.55 -3.10
C PHE A 312 2.96 52.13 -3.66
N LEU A 313 3.59 51.11 -3.07
CA LEU A 313 3.40 49.69 -3.36
C LEU A 313 2.29 49.06 -2.51
N ASP A 314 1.64 49.77 -1.58
CA ASP A 314 0.51 49.21 -0.85
C ASP A 314 -0.59 48.78 -1.83
N LEU A 315 -1.14 47.60 -1.57
CA LEU A 315 -2.08 46.95 -2.45
C LEU A 315 -3.46 46.86 -1.83
N ARG A 316 -4.46 47.18 -2.64
CA ARG A 316 -5.84 46.83 -2.36
C ARG A 316 -6.05 45.34 -2.64
N MET A 317 -5.72 44.50 -1.66
CA MET A 317 -5.72 43.02 -1.75
C MET A 317 -6.96 42.44 -2.41
N THR A 318 -8.16 42.88 -2.04
CA THR A 318 -9.43 42.38 -2.59
C THR A 318 -9.62 42.64 -4.09
N LYS A 319 -8.80 43.50 -4.69
CA LYS A 319 -8.82 43.85 -6.12
C LYS A 319 -7.53 43.46 -6.84
N SER A 320 -6.58 42.84 -6.13
CA SER A 320 -5.37 42.27 -6.71
C SER A 320 -5.63 40.81 -7.06
N VAL A 321 -5.74 40.53 -8.36
CA VAL A 321 -6.24 39.26 -8.88
C VAL A 321 -5.23 38.64 -9.85
N ALA A 322 -4.95 37.35 -9.65
CA ALA A 322 -4.25 36.51 -10.60
C ALA A 322 -5.24 35.68 -11.43
N VAL A 323 -4.97 35.56 -12.74
CA VAL A 323 -5.70 34.67 -13.66
C VAL A 323 -4.68 33.79 -14.36
N HIS A 324 -4.86 32.48 -14.29
CA HIS A 324 -3.97 31.47 -14.85
C HIS A 324 -4.72 30.63 -15.89
N LEU A 325 -4.07 30.37 -17.02
CA LEU A 325 -4.52 29.41 -18.02
C LEU A 325 -3.40 28.38 -18.23
N ASN A 326 -3.62 27.17 -17.74
CA ASN A 326 -2.71 26.05 -17.86
C ASN A 326 -3.19 25.17 -19.02
N PHE A 327 -2.58 25.35 -20.19
CA PHE A 327 -3.11 24.81 -21.45
C PHE A 327 -2.42 23.52 -21.92
N PHE A 328 -1.34 23.11 -21.26
CA PHE A 328 -0.64 21.86 -21.57
C PHE A 328 -0.24 21.15 -20.28
N GLU A 329 -0.42 19.83 -20.26
CA GLU A 329 -0.06 18.96 -19.14
C GLU A 329 0.57 17.67 -19.68
N GLN A 330 1.65 17.25 -19.03
CA GLN A 330 2.34 16.00 -19.26
C GLN A 330 2.51 15.27 -17.93
N ASN A 331 2.03 14.04 -17.90
CA ASN A 331 1.95 13.21 -16.70
C ASN A 331 2.92 12.03 -16.80
N VAL A 332 3.70 11.80 -15.75
CA VAL A 332 4.62 10.66 -15.61
C VAL A 332 4.29 9.90 -14.34
N ALA A 333 3.73 8.70 -14.47
CA ALA A 333 3.44 7.86 -13.33
C ALA A 333 4.73 7.25 -12.76
N PHE A 334 4.90 7.30 -11.43
CA PHE A 334 6.00 6.61 -10.76
C PHE A 334 5.55 5.29 -10.10
N SER A 335 4.25 5.08 -9.95
CA SER A 335 3.71 3.90 -9.28
C SER A 335 2.92 2.98 -10.21
N ARG A 336 3.04 1.66 -10.00
CA ARG A 336 2.23 0.65 -10.72
C ARG A 336 0.73 0.81 -10.48
N ASN A 337 0.34 1.36 -9.32
CA ASN A 337 -1.06 1.64 -8.96
C ASN A 337 -1.55 3.03 -9.46
N GLN A 338 -0.71 3.80 -10.15
CA GLN A 338 -1.02 5.11 -10.75
C GLN A 338 -1.54 6.16 -9.73
N LYS A 339 -1.26 5.97 -8.44
CA LYS A 339 -1.68 6.88 -7.36
C LYS A 339 -0.73 8.05 -7.16
N TRP A 340 0.51 7.99 -7.65
CA TRP A 340 1.43 9.10 -7.55
C TRP A 340 2.36 9.16 -8.76
N GLY A 341 2.79 10.38 -9.07
CA GLY A 341 3.58 10.68 -10.24
C GLY A 341 4.04 12.12 -10.27
N MET A 342 4.66 12.47 -11.37
CA MET A 342 5.12 13.82 -11.67
C MET A 342 4.23 14.45 -12.73
N VAL A 343 3.91 15.72 -12.53
CA VAL A 343 3.16 16.55 -13.46
C VAL A 343 4.04 17.70 -13.90
N THR A 344 4.18 17.87 -15.21
CA THR A 344 4.77 19.07 -15.82
C THR A 344 3.84 19.58 -16.90
N GLY A 345 4.11 20.75 -17.47
CA GLY A 345 3.17 21.36 -18.39
C GLY A 345 3.59 22.73 -18.88
N LEU A 346 2.63 23.45 -19.44
CA LEU A 346 2.75 24.87 -19.74
C LEU A 346 1.50 25.59 -19.26
N GLY A 347 1.70 26.80 -18.79
CA GLY A 347 0.61 27.72 -18.49
C GLY A 347 1.04 29.16 -18.69
N ILE A 348 0.08 30.06 -18.66
CA ILE A 348 0.32 31.49 -18.66
C ILE A 348 -0.47 32.13 -17.52
N ASN A 349 0.07 33.17 -16.91
CA ASN A 349 -0.66 33.92 -15.90
C ASN A 349 -0.53 35.43 -16.04
N TRP A 350 -1.60 36.12 -15.64
CA TRP A 350 -1.67 37.56 -15.48
C TRP A 350 -1.85 37.90 -14.00
N ASN A 351 -0.81 38.44 -13.40
CA ASN A 351 -0.84 38.93 -12.03
C ASN A 351 -1.17 40.42 -12.04
N ASN A 352 -2.31 40.79 -11.48
CA ASN A 352 -2.75 42.18 -11.41
C ASN A 352 -2.60 42.71 -9.99
N TYR A 353 -1.58 43.54 -9.74
CA TYR A 353 -1.35 44.19 -8.45
C TYR A 353 -2.06 45.54 -8.44
N ARG A 354 -3.19 45.63 -7.75
CA ARG A 354 -3.99 46.86 -7.65
C ARG A 354 -3.48 47.69 -6.47
N PHE A 355 -2.86 48.83 -6.77
CA PHE A 355 -2.40 49.76 -5.74
C PHE A 355 -3.60 50.34 -4.97
N ASP A 356 -3.43 50.54 -3.67
CA ASP A 356 -4.42 51.20 -2.83
C ASP A 356 -4.39 52.74 -3.01
N HIS A 357 -3.21 53.26 -3.31
CA HIS A 357 -2.97 54.65 -3.67
C HIS A 357 -3.05 54.90 -5.19
N PRO A 358 -3.22 56.15 -5.65
CA PRO A 358 -3.19 56.54 -7.07
C PRO A 358 -1.76 56.51 -7.67
N THR A 359 -1.01 55.46 -7.37
CA THR A 359 0.40 55.29 -7.68
C THR A 359 0.71 55.43 -9.16
N ARG A 360 1.82 56.09 -9.49
CA ARG A 360 2.52 56.07 -10.77
C ARG A 360 3.89 55.46 -10.53
N LEU A 361 4.29 54.49 -11.35
CA LEU A 361 5.66 53.98 -11.36
C LEU A 361 6.42 54.64 -12.51
N ASP A 362 7.69 54.96 -12.28
CA ASP A 362 8.55 55.54 -13.30
C ASP A 362 9.43 54.47 -13.94
N PRO A 363 9.20 54.12 -15.22
CA PRO A 363 10.02 53.12 -15.90
C PRO A 363 11.46 53.58 -16.21
N ASP A 364 11.68 54.89 -16.36
CA ASP A 364 12.97 55.46 -16.78
C ASP A 364 13.94 55.67 -15.60
N SER A 365 13.44 55.51 -14.38
CA SER A 365 14.23 55.61 -13.16
C SER A 365 15.26 54.49 -13.03
N SER A 366 16.34 54.70 -12.27
CA SER A 366 17.41 53.70 -12.11
C SER A 366 17.06 52.56 -11.14
N THR A 367 15.99 52.73 -10.36
CA THR A 367 15.42 51.83 -9.34
C THR A 367 13.91 52.02 -9.31
N VAL A 368 13.14 51.15 -8.67
CA VAL A 368 11.69 51.28 -8.54
C VAL A 368 11.37 52.51 -7.69
N VAL A 369 10.86 53.53 -8.35
CA VAL A 369 10.34 54.74 -7.71
C VAL A 369 8.86 54.88 -8.02
N GLY A 370 8.10 55.26 -7.00
CA GLY A 370 6.67 55.54 -7.11
C GLY A 370 6.33 56.99 -6.75
N TYR A 371 5.32 57.52 -7.42
CA TYR A 371 4.73 58.82 -7.16
C TYR A 371 3.24 58.67 -6.86
N LEU A 372 2.69 59.55 -6.04
CA LEU A 372 1.26 59.61 -5.73
C LEU A 372 0.62 60.85 -6.37
N ASP A 373 -0.43 60.64 -7.15
CA ASP A 373 -1.20 61.73 -7.75
C ASP A 373 -2.22 62.28 -6.74
N LYS A 374 -2.14 63.58 -6.45
CA LYS A 374 -3.00 64.30 -5.50
C LYS A 374 -3.88 65.31 -6.24
N GLY A 375 -5.14 65.43 -5.80
CA GLY A 375 -6.11 66.37 -6.39
C GLY A 375 -6.90 65.83 -7.58
N ILE A 376 -6.77 64.53 -7.90
CA ILE A 376 -7.51 63.87 -9.00
C ILE A 376 -8.20 62.57 -8.55
N SER A 377 -9.41 62.33 -9.07
CA SER A 377 -10.10 61.04 -8.88
C SER A 377 -9.58 59.99 -9.84
N ILE A 378 -8.88 58.98 -9.29
CA ILE A 378 -8.38 57.81 -10.00
C ILE A 378 -9.08 56.56 -9.46
N ARG A 379 -10.05 56.04 -10.20
CA ARG A 379 -10.70 54.78 -9.82
C ARG A 379 -9.77 53.58 -9.78
N LYS A 380 -8.67 53.57 -10.55
CA LYS A 380 -7.77 52.41 -10.73
C LYS A 380 -6.34 52.83 -11.03
N SER A 381 -5.39 52.40 -10.22
CA SER A 381 -3.98 52.26 -10.59
C SER A 381 -3.52 50.82 -10.34
N LYS A 382 -2.76 50.23 -11.27
CA LYS A 382 -2.25 48.87 -11.09
C LYS A 382 -0.99 48.60 -11.90
N LEU A 383 -0.19 47.66 -11.41
CA LEU A 383 0.84 46.96 -12.17
C LEU A 383 0.28 45.60 -12.63
N THR A 384 0.63 45.18 -13.84
CA THR A 384 0.23 43.87 -14.38
C THR A 384 1.45 43.19 -14.98
N ALA A 385 1.72 41.97 -14.55
CA ALA A 385 2.80 41.15 -15.06
C ALA A 385 2.23 39.88 -15.70
N PHE A 386 2.72 39.54 -16.89
CA PHE A 386 2.31 38.40 -17.70
C PHE A 386 3.49 37.43 -17.83
N TYR A 387 3.30 36.17 -17.41
CA TYR A 387 4.36 35.15 -17.49
C TYR A 387 3.91 33.92 -18.25
N LEU A 388 4.89 33.22 -18.83
CA LEU A 388 4.82 31.82 -19.24
C LEU A 388 5.36 30.96 -18.09
N ASN A 389 4.67 29.88 -17.76
CA ASN A 389 4.94 29.03 -16.60
C ASN A 389 5.24 27.59 -17.04
N VAL A 390 6.23 26.98 -16.40
CA VAL A 390 6.59 25.57 -16.50
C VAL A 390 6.58 24.98 -15.09
N PRO A 391 5.59 24.15 -14.73
CA PRO A 391 5.52 23.50 -13.44
C PRO A 391 6.35 22.22 -13.42
N LEU A 392 6.80 21.85 -12.22
CA LEU A 392 7.32 20.53 -11.89
C LEU A 392 6.71 20.13 -10.54
N LEU A 393 5.68 19.31 -10.59
CA LEU A 393 4.88 18.93 -9.42
C LEU A 393 5.00 17.44 -9.15
N PHE A 394 5.14 17.09 -7.89
CA PHE A 394 4.84 15.76 -7.40
C PHE A 394 3.38 15.73 -6.95
N GLU A 395 2.60 14.80 -7.48
CA GLU A 395 1.18 14.69 -7.16
C GLU A 395 0.83 13.28 -6.66
N PHE A 396 0.02 13.24 -5.61
CA PHE A 396 -0.61 12.05 -5.07
C PHE A 396 -2.13 12.16 -5.19
N GLN A 397 -2.78 11.09 -5.59
CA GLN A 397 -4.23 10.97 -5.73
C GLN A 397 -4.76 9.68 -5.09
N THR A 398 -5.88 9.76 -4.37
CA THR A 398 -6.47 8.59 -3.68
C THR A 398 -7.06 7.58 -4.66
N ASN A 399 -7.60 8.05 -5.79
CA ASN A 399 -8.21 7.20 -6.81
C ASN A 399 -8.01 7.75 -8.22
N SER A 400 -7.16 7.08 -9.02
CA SER A 400 -6.93 7.43 -10.42
C SER A 400 -8.08 7.04 -11.38
N ARG A 401 -9.07 6.25 -10.93
CA ARG A 401 -10.13 5.66 -11.79
C ARG A 401 -11.45 6.43 -11.75
N HIS A 402 -11.74 7.18 -10.69
CA HIS A 402 -13.01 7.90 -10.52
C HIS A 402 -12.77 9.37 -10.12
N LYS A 403 -12.64 10.24 -11.14
CA LYS A 403 -12.39 11.68 -10.99
C LYS A 403 -13.44 12.43 -10.15
N LYS A 404 -14.69 11.93 -10.09
CA LYS A 404 -15.79 12.66 -9.44
C LYS A 404 -15.63 12.79 -7.91
N ASN A 405 -14.96 11.86 -7.25
CA ASN A 405 -14.79 11.83 -5.77
C ASN A 405 -13.34 11.50 -5.35
N SER A 406 -12.34 11.87 -6.14
CA SER A 406 -10.93 11.64 -5.81
C SER A 406 -10.34 12.83 -5.07
N PHE A 407 -9.70 12.56 -3.95
CA PHE A 407 -8.81 13.52 -3.28
C PHE A 407 -7.45 13.49 -3.97
N HIS A 408 -6.87 14.66 -4.19
CA HIS A 408 -5.50 14.79 -4.67
C HIS A 408 -4.78 15.95 -3.99
N ILE A 409 -3.46 15.81 -3.91
CA ILE A 409 -2.54 16.82 -3.39
C ILE A 409 -1.32 16.85 -4.29
N ALA A 410 -0.86 18.05 -4.63
CA ALA A 410 0.37 18.25 -5.38
C ALA A 410 1.25 19.31 -4.72
N VAL A 411 2.56 19.07 -4.75
CA VAL A 411 3.57 20.02 -4.26
C VAL A 411 4.71 20.09 -5.26
N GLY A 412 5.33 21.25 -5.41
CA GLY A 412 6.45 21.38 -6.33
C GLY A 412 6.88 22.80 -6.59
N MET A 413 7.51 23.01 -7.74
CA MET A 413 8.00 24.32 -8.16
C MET A 413 7.41 24.73 -9.51
N ILE A 414 7.31 26.03 -9.74
CA ILE A 414 6.93 26.62 -11.02
C ILE A 414 8.03 27.58 -11.43
N GLY A 415 8.65 27.33 -12.59
CA GLY A 415 9.52 28.30 -13.25
C GLY A 415 8.72 29.18 -14.19
N SER A 416 8.86 30.49 -14.07
CA SER A 416 8.10 31.47 -14.85
C SER A 416 9.02 32.44 -15.57
N ALA A 417 8.77 32.69 -16.85
CA ALA A 417 9.45 33.70 -17.65
C ALA A 417 8.49 34.87 -17.93
N ARG A 418 8.88 36.10 -17.57
CA ARG A 418 8.08 37.30 -17.79
C ARG A 418 8.08 37.64 -19.27
N LEU A 419 6.90 37.65 -19.87
CA LEU A 419 6.70 37.99 -21.28
C LEU A 419 6.38 39.47 -21.48
N SER A 420 5.64 40.08 -20.55
CA SER A 420 5.29 41.50 -20.61
C SER A 420 4.89 42.01 -19.24
N SER A 421 5.10 43.29 -19.00
CA SER A 421 4.49 44.01 -17.88
C SER A 421 4.02 45.38 -18.31
N HIS A 422 3.04 45.90 -17.59
CA HIS A 422 2.51 47.23 -17.83
C HIS A 422 1.84 47.80 -16.59
N THR A 423 1.90 49.12 -16.45
CA THR A 423 1.01 49.85 -15.56
C THR A 423 -0.29 50.20 -16.29
N LYS A 424 -1.37 50.40 -15.53
CA LYS A 424 -2.65 50.87 -16.08
C LYS A 424 -3.35 51.76 -15.07
N LYS A 425 -3.59 53.01 -15.47
CA LYS A 425 -4.37 54.00 -14.69
C LYS A 425 -5.70 54.29 -15.38
N TYR A 426 -6.76 54.47 -14.60
CA TYR A 426 -8.02 55.01 -15.09
C TYR A 426 -8.39 56.27 -14.31
N TYR A 427 -8.64 57.32 -15.06
CA TYR A 427 -9.02 58.63 -14.58
C TYR A 427 -10.54 58.78 -14.69
N ASP A 428 -11.18 59.28 -13.63
CA ASP A 428 -12.60 59.66 -13.67
C ASP A 428 -12.75 61.09 -14.24
N GLU A 429 -11.71 61.91 -14.09
CA GLU A 429 -11.65 63.30 -14.54
C GLU A 429 -10.65 63.44 -15.69
N ARG A 430 -11.06 64.02 -16.82
CA ARG A 430 -10.24 64.21 -18.03
C ARG A 430 -9.76 65.66 -18.14
N ASN A 431 -8.58 65.87 -18.72
CA ASN A 431 -7.95 67.18 -18.91
C ASN A 431 -7.89 68.01 -17.61
N LYS A 432 -7.80 67.34 -16.47
CA LYS A 432 -7.73 67.98 -15.15
C LYS A 432 -6.27 68.06 -14.72
N GLU A 433 -5.87 69.24 -14.28
CA GLU A 433 -4.57 69.48 -13.66
C GLU A 433 -4.53 68.90 -12.24
N PHE A 434 -3.43 68.24 -11.88
CA PHE A 434 -3.23 67.64 -10.58
C PHE A 434 -1.74 67.59 -10.22
N THR A 435 -1.45 67.38 -8.94
CA THR A 435 -0.08 67.39 -8.43
C THR A 435 0.47 65.97 -8.31
N VAL A 436 1.70 65.76 -8.75
CA VAL A 436 2.42 64.50 -8.55
C VAL A 436 3.37 64.68 -7.37
N THR A 437 3.22 63.80 -6.37
CA THR A 437 3.98 63.87 -5.10
C THR A 437 4.87 62.65 -4.92
N GLN A 438 5.95 62.79 -4.15
CA GLN A 438 6.86 61.72 -3.77
C GLN A 438 7.18 61.83 -2.28
N TYR A 439 7.35 60.70 -1.60
CA TYR A 439 7.81 60.70 -0.21
C TYR A 439 9.27 61.17 -0.15
N ASP A 440 9.53 62.12 0.74
CA ASP A 440 10.86 62.61 1.07
C ASP A 440 11.20 62.22 2.51
N ALA A 441 12.27 61.44 2.66
CA ALA A 441 12.72 60.92 3.95
C ALA A 441 13.30 62.03 4.85
N GLU A 442 13.84 63.12 4.28
CA GLU A 442 14.39 64.22 5.08
C GLU A 442 13.30 65.03 5.78
N SER A 443 12.17 65.27 5.09
CA SER A 443 11.02 65.99 5.65
C SER A 443 9.95 65.10 6.28
N ASP A 444 10.09 63.76 6.20
CA ASP A 444 9.08 62.76 6.59
C ASP A 444 7.68 63.04 6.00
N SER A 445 7.64 63.56 4.77
CA SER A 445 6.40 64.03 4.14
C SER A 445 6.37 63.80 2.64
N TYR A 446 5.17 63.81 2.05
CA TYR A 446 5.02 63.81 0.59
C TYR A 446 5.19 65.24 0.07
N VAL A 447 6.20 65.43 -0.77
CA VAL A 447 6.52 66.71 -1.40
C VAL A 447 6.04 66.75 -2.85
N ASP A 448 5.63 67.93 -3.30
CA ASP A 448 5.21 68.17 -4.68
C ASP A 448 6.43 68.11 -5.61
N VAL A 449 6.38 67.26 -6.63
CA VAL A 449 7.51 67.07 -7.57
C VAL A 449 7.26 67.85 -8.86
N PHE A 450 6.06 67.68 -9.44
CA PHE A 450 5.63 68.41 -10.63
C PHE A 450 4.11 68.36 -10.80
N THR A 451 3.59 69.21 -11.67
CA THR A 451 2.17 69.23 -12.05
C THR A 451 1.95 68.42 -13.33
N ALA A 452 0.87 67.65 -13.39
CA ALA A 452 0.47 66.87 -14.56
C ALA A 452 -0.99 67.13 -14.95
N ILE A 453 -1.34 66.85 -16.20
CA ILE A 453 -2.71 66.96 -16.72
C ILE A 453 -3.20 65.57 -17.10
N SER A 454 -4.39 65.19 -16.61
CA SER A 454 -4.98 63.90 -16.97
C SER A 454 -5.35 63.89 -18.45
N PRO A 455 -5.17 62.76 -19.15
CA PRO A 455 -5.37 62.75 -20.60
C PRO A 455 -6.86 62.86 -20.97
N ASP A 456 -7.15 63.24 -22.21
CA ASP A 456 -8.51 63.20 -22.79
C ASP A 456 -8.99 61.77 -23.11
N ARG A 457 -8.67 60.83 -22.24
CA ARG A 457 -9.14 59.45 -22.30
C ARG A 457 -9.20 58.92 -20.89
N SER A 458 -10.16 58.05 -20.63
CA SER A 458 -10.37 57.49 -19.30
C SER A 458 -9.26 56.54 -18.82
N LYS A 459 -8.24 56.27 -19.64
CA LYS A 459 -7.25 55.22 -19.38
C LYS A 459 -5.88 55.52 -20.00
N THR A 460 -4.83 55.25 -19.25
CA THR A 460 -3.46 55.10 -19.75
C THR A 460 -2.94 53.69 -19.50
N LYS A 461 -2.02 53.26 -20.36
CA LYS A 461 -1.32 51.99 -20.24
C LYS A 461 0.10 52.21 -20.74
N GLU A 462 1.08 51.83 -19.94
CA GLU A 462 2.50 52.02 -20.22
C GLU A 462 3.18 50.66 -20.02
N PHE A 463 3.90 50.21 -21.03
CA PHE A 463 4.57 48.92 -21.03
C PHE A 463 6.05 49.12 -20.78
N ASP A 464 6.53 48.46 -19.75
CA ASP A 464 7.94 48.43 -19.37
C ASP A 464 8.18 47.20 -18.48
N ASP A 465 9.42 46.91 -18.12
CA ASP A 465 9.73 45.97 -17.06
C ASP A 465 9.53 46.46 -15.65
N PHE A 466 9.57 47.78 -15.39
CA PHE A 466 9.44 48.34 -14.03
C PHE A 466 10.37 47.65 -13.03
N HIS A 467 11.58 47.31 -13.49
CA HIS A 467 12.59 46.56 -12.76
C HIS A 467 12.14 45.19 -12.25
N LEU A 468 11.07 44.61 -12.77
CA LEU A 468 10.65 43.25 -12.41
C LEU A 468 11.67 42.23 -12.87
N GLN A 469 11.86 41.17 -12.07
CA GLN A 469 12.66 40.03 -12.47
C GLN A 469 12.16 39.44 -13.81
N PRO A 470 13.07 39.08 -14.74
CA PRO A 470 12.69 38.37 -15.96
C PRO A 470 12.25 36.93 -15.67
N PHE A 471 12.75 36.32 -14.58
CA PHE A 471 12.41 34.96 -14.18
C PHE A 471 11.91 34.92 -12.74
N LYS A 472 10.92 34.07 -12.50
CA LYS A 472 10.32 33.85 -11.18
C LYS A 472 10.28 32.35 -10.89
N PHE A 473 10.56 31.97 -9.65
CA PHE A 473 10.51 30.61 -9.18
C PHE A 473 9.54 30.55 -8.01
N ASP A 474 8.45 29.80 -8.15
CA ASP A 474 7.44 29.69 -7.11
C ASP A 474 7.44 28.29 -6.50
N ALA A 475 7.49 28.22 -5.17
CA ALA A 475 7.03 27.03 -4.46
C ALA A 475 5.51 26.97 -4.54
N THR A 476 4.93 25.80 -4.82
CA THR A 476 3.48 25.65 -4.94
C THR A 476 2.96 24.44 -4.18
N ALA A 477 1.77 24.60 -3.62
CA ALA A 477 0.97 23.54 -3.03
C ALA A 477 -0.45 23.60 -3.60
N ARG A 478 -1.01 22.43 -3.91
CA ARG A 478 -2.32 22.26 -4.53
C ARG A 478 -3.06 21.15 -3.83
N ILE A 479 -4.35 21.33 -3.61
CA ILE A 479 -5.21 20.34 -2.96
C ILE A 479 -6.58 20.35 -3.62
N GLY A 480 -7.14 19.18 -3.89
CA GLY A 480 -8.45 19.09 -4.51
C GLY A 480 -9.26 17.89 -4.04
N TRP A 481 -10.57 18.08 -4.00
CA TRP A 481 -11.55 17.04 -3.74
C TRP A 481 -12.80 17.29 -4.58
N GLY A 482 -13.05 16.38 -5.53
CA GLY A 482 -14.20 16.47 -6.41
C GLY A 482 -14.08 17.68 -7.34
N PHE A 483 -15.02 18.63 -7.22
CA PHE A 483 -15.02 19.85 -8.03
C PHE A 483 -14.24 21.02 -7.39
N ILE A 484 -13.88 20.92 -6.11
CA ILE A 484 -13.15 21.97 -5.39
C ILE A 484 -11.66 21.71 -5.51
N ASN A 485 -10.93 22.68 -6.07
CA ASN A 485 -9.49 22.60 -6.27
C ASN A 485 -8.86 23.93 -5.86
N LEU A 486 -7.96 23.89 -4.88
CA LEU A 486 -7.27 25.05 -4.33
C LEU A 486 -5.79 25.00 -4.68
N PHE A 487 -5.20 26.15 -4.92
CA PHE A 487 -3.77 26.29 -5.13
C PHE A 487 -3.22 27.49 -4.36
N ALA A 488 -1.95 27.36 -3.98
CA ALA A 488 -1.15 28.44 -3.43
C ALA A 488 0.22 28.44 -4.11
N THR A 489 0.77 29.62 -4.33
CA THR A 489 2.14 29.84 -4.84
C THR A 489 2.84 30.90 -4.00
N TYR A 490 4.11 30.70 -3.72
CA TYR A 490 4.98 31.66 -3.06
C TYR A 490 6.31 31.74 -3.80
N SER A 491 6.68 32.93 -4.27
CA SER A 491 7.94 33.18 -4.95
C SER A 491 9.11 33.03 -3.98
N VAL A 492 10.09 32.22 -4.34
CA VAL A 492 11.33 32.05 -3.57
C VAL A 492 12.40 33.08 -3.94
N ASN A 493 12.18 33.87 -4.99
CA ASN A 493 13.03 34.98 -5.39
C ASN A 493 12.26 36.31 -5.34
N GLU A 494 13.01 37.40 -5.21
CA GLU A 494 12.48 38.76 -5.15
C GLU A 494 11.69 39.14 -6.40
N MET A 495 10.70 40.02 -6.25
CA MET A 495 9.89 40.56 -7.33
C MET A 495 10.70 41.45 -8.28
N PHE A 496 11.61 42.24 -7.72
CA PHE A 496 12.43 43.20 -8.45
C PHE A 496 13.83 42.65 -8.70
N LYS A 497 14.49 43.19 -9.74
CA LYS A 497 15.90 42.95 -10.02
C LYS A 497 16.72 43.35 -8.79
N LYS A 498 17.82 42.62 -8.55
CA LYS A 498 18.71 42.87 -7.42
C LYS A 498 19.12 44.35 -7.34
N ASP A 499 19.02 44.94 -6.14
CA ASP A 499 19.35 46.33 -5.85
C ASP A 499 18.52 47.37 -6.65
N LYS A 500 17.38 46.96 -7.23
CA LYS A 500 16.49 47.83 -7.99
C LYS A 500 15.18 48.16 -7.29
N GLY A 501 14.88 47.61 -6.14
CA GLY A 501 13.65 47.90 -5.41
C GLY A 501 13.65 47.24 -4.03
N PRO A 502 12.56 47.36 -3.26
CA PRO A 502 12.45 46.68 -1.97
C PRO A 502 12.40 45.16 -2.15
N GLU A 503 12.90 44.44 -1.15
CA GLU A 503 12.88 42.98 -1.11
C GLU A 503 11.45 42.48 -0.89
N LEU A 504 10.77 42.07 -1.96
CA LEU A 504 9.37 41.65 -1.95
C LEU A 504 9.21 40.28 -2.59
N TYR A 505 8.43 39.40 -1.94
CA TYR A 505 8.16 38.03 -2.39
C TYR A 505 6.69 37.86 -2.79
N PRO A 506 6.39 37.72 -4.10
CA PRO A 506 5.04 37.53 -4.57
C PRO A 506 4.38 36.24 -4.07
N TRP A 507 3.08 36.30 -3.82
CA TRP A 507 2.28 35.13 -3.50
C TRP A 507 0.92 35.17 -4.21
N THR A 508 0.31 34.00 -4.39
CA THR A 508 -1.04 33.86 -4.94
C THR A 508 -1.76 32.72 -4.22
N ILE A 509 -3.04 32.89 -3.89
CA ILE A 509 -3.93 31.83 -3.39
C ILE A 509 -5.23 31.89 -4.18
N GLY A 510 -5.72 30.75 -4.66
CA GLY A 510 -6.90 30.72 -5.51
C GLY A 510 -7.55 29.36 -5.68
N ILE A 511 -8.52 29.34 -6.59
CA ILE A 511 -9.36 28.19 -6.94
C ILE A 511 -9.12 27.84 -8.41
N THR A 512 -9.15 26.55 -8.73
CA THR A 512 -9.17 26.02 -10.11
C THR A 512 -10.60 25.65 -10.49
N PHE A 513 -11.13 26.27 -11.54
CA PHE A 513 -12.55 26.21 -11.92
C PHE A 513 -12.87 25.08 -12.90
N VAL A 514 -11.95 24.84 -13.83
CA VAL A 514 -12.10 23.83 -14.89
C VAL A 514 -10.76 23.14 -15.01
N ASN A 515 -10.76 21.82 -14.78
CA ASN A 515 -9.66 20.94 -15.15
C ASN A 515 -10.08 20.23 -16.45
N PHE A 516 -9.25 20.24 -17.48
CA PHE A 516 -9.54 19.59 -18.77
C PHE A 516 -8.50 18.52 -19.13
#